data_AF-A0A7S3C6X4-F1
#
_entry.id   AF-A0A7S3C6X4-F1
#
_cell.length_a   1.000
_cell.length_b   1.000
_cell.length_c   1.000
_cell.angle_alpha   90.00
_cell.angle_beta   90.00
_cell.angle_gamma   90.00
#
_symmetry.space_group_name_H-M   'P 1'
#
loop_
_entity.id
_entity.type
_entity.pdbx_description
1 polymer ?
#
loop_
_entity_poly.entity_id
_entity_poly.type
_entity_poly.pdbx_seq_one_letter_code
_entity_poly.pdbx_strand_id
1 'polypeptide(L)'
;LLDSCRPSQLRLTFNALTDGLTGYNEWHKTACLACMSPALEAVSGGRARAVEKAAGRLVPALLSAARDVARPAAHGCGDASAVSVALAAFEALTALTSKRSVELGNSEAGTVLVAPGLFYLGPLPDPVTAAAALSDPIRAAACQALFSAAASAIRAALKFRRAETRRQMVLVTQSLQGMLRVLGRFAIASGRCTAESGAAACVAACAASMRGVYAEVEARKAIFSKYAPHLMADLLVHMVGTSGGAPLSALPDASAALRECGLCMLGTCGPRELQQMHATYGSQSALGVALAAMRTDFERRHKFEGKV
;
A
#
# COMPACT_ATOMS: atom_id res chain seq x y z
N LEU A 1 24.76 -20.30 -6.74
CA LEU A 1 24.27 -21.62 -6.27
C LEU A 1 22.82 -21.90 -6.69
N LEU A 2 21.89 -20.94 -6.56
CA LEU A 2 20.48 -21.16 -6.94
C LEU A 2 20.24 -21.22 -8.45
N ASP A 3 21.06 -20.54 -9.27
CA ASP A 3 20.90 -20.54 -10.73
C ASP A 3 21.11 -21.93 -11.37
N SER A 4 21.91 -22.79 -10.76
CA SER A 4 22.16 -24.17 -11.19
C SER A 4 21.22 -25.21 -10.56
N CYS A 5 20.29 -24.80 -9.69
CA CYS A 5 19.37 -25.71 -9.04
C CYS A 5 18.32 -26.27 -10.02
N ARG A 6 18.07 -27.58 -9.90
CA ARG A 6 16.98 -28.25 -10.60
C ARG A 6 15.62 -27.74 -10.07
N PRO A 7 14.55 -27.76 -10.89
CA PRO A 7 13.22 -27.33 -10.46
C PRO A 7 12.69 -28.03 -9.19
N SER A 8 13.04 -29.30 -8.98
CA SER A 8 12.71 -30.05 -7.76
C SER A 8 13.43 -29.54 -6.51
N GLN A 9 14.69 -29.11 -6.64
CA GLN A 9 15.46 -28.53 -5.55
C GLN A 9 14.92 -27.16 -5.17
N LEU A 10 14.59 -26.33 -6.17
CA LEU A 10 13.92 -25.05 -5.92
C LEU A 10 12.62 -25.26 -5.15
N ARG A 11 11.79 -26.22 -5.55
CA ARG A 11 10.53 -26.53 -4.85
C ARG A 11 10.75 -26.96 -3.39
N LEU A 12 11.78 -27.77 -3.11
CA LEU A 12 12.15 -28.15 -1.75
C LEU A 12 12.61 -26.94 -0.93
N THR A 13 13.43 -26.07 -1.52
CA THR A 13 13.85 -24.81 -0.88
C THR A 13 12.64 -23.96 -0.53
N PHE A 14 11.70 -23.75 -1.46
CA PHE A 14 10.49 -22.96 -1.19
C PHE A 14 9.60 -23.59 -0.11
N ASN A 15 9.46 -24.91 -0.07
CA ASN A 15 8.72 -25.57 1.01
C ASN A 15 9.43 -25.38 2.36
N ALA A 16 10.75 -25.58 2.44
CA ALA A 16 11.51 -25.39 3.66
C ALA A 16 11.46 -23.93 4.15
N LEU A 17 11.52 -22.95 3.23
CA LEU A 17 11.33 -21.54 3.55
C LEU A 17 9.91 -21.27 4.06
N THR A 18 8.88 -21.86 3.44
CA THR A 18 7.49 -21.72 3.86
C THR A 18 7.27 -22.29 5.26
N ASP A 19 7.78 -23.50 5.52
CA ASP A 19 7.67 -24.16 6.82
C ASP A 19 8.41 -23.35 7.90
N GLY A 20 9.59 -22.82 7.59
CA GLY A 20 10.35 -21.93 8.48
C GLY A 20 9.62 -20.62 8.80
N LEU A 21 8.88 -20.04 7.85
CA LEU A 21 8.04 -18.85 8.08
C LEU A 21 6.85 -19.11 9.00
N THR A 22 6.33 -20.34 9.01
CA THR A 22 5.24 -20.76 9.91
C THR A 22 5.71 -21.18 11.31
N GLY A 23 7.01 -21.30 11.53
CA GLY A 23 7.59 -21.64 12.83
C GLY A 23 7.46 -20.54 13.88
N TYR A 24 7.69 -20.88 15.15
CA TYR A 24 7.55 -19.94 16.28
C TYR A 24 8.75 -19.01 16.50
N ASN A 25 9.92 -19.31 15.93
CA ASN A 25 11.17 -18.59 16.21
C ASN A 25 11.39 -17.42 15.23
N GLU A 26 11.41 -16.19 15.72
CA GLU A 26 11.63 -14.98 14.91
C GLU A 26 12.97 -15.00 14.16
N TRP A 27 14.03 -15.50 14.77
CA TRP A 27 15.35 -15.56 14.14
C TRP A 27 15.34 -16.47 12.90
N HIS A 28 14.61 -17.59 12.99
CA HIS A 28 14.37 -18.47 11.86
C HIS A 28 13.55 -17.79 10.76
N LYS A 29 12.49 -17.04 11.12
CA LYS A 29 11.70 -16.28 10.13
C LYS A 29 12.58 -15.27 9.38
N THR A 30 13.42 -14.51 10.09
CA THR A 30 14.33 -13.53 9.48
C THR A 30 15.32 -14.19 8.53
N ALA A 31 15.92 -15.32 8.93
CA ALA A 31 16.80 -16.09 8.07
C ALA A 31 16.09 -16.62 6.82
N CYS A 32 14.88 -17.16 6.96
CA CYS A 32 14.07 -17.62 5.84
C CYS A 32 13.73 -16.47 4.88
N LEU A 33 13.38 -15.29 5.39
CA LEU A 33 13.10 -14.11 4.57
C LEU A 33 14.35 -13.61 3.83
N ALA A 34 15.51 -13.57 4.48
CA ALA A 34 16.77 -13.18 3.86
C ALA A 34 17.16 -14.12 2.70
N CYS A 35 16.91 -15.42 2.86
CA CYS A 35 17.16 -16.41 1.80
C CYS A 35 16.15 -16.36 0.65
N MET A 36 15.03 -15.66 0.83
CA MET A 36 13.92 -15.71 -0.11
C MET A 36 14.08 -14.73 -1.28
N SER A 37 14.70 -13.57 -1.11
CA SER A 37 14.98 -12.66 -2.23
C SER A 37 15.85 -13.34 -3.31
N PRO A 38 17.01 -13.97 -2.97
CA PRO A 38 17.79 -14.75 -3.93
C PRO A 38 17.03 -15.95 -4.51
N ALA A 39 16.21 -16.62 -3.69
CA ALA A 39 15.39 -17.74 -4.15
C ALA A 39 14.35 -17.29 -5.19
N LEU A 40 13.71 -16.14 -4.98
CA LEU A 40 12.76 -15.56 -5.92
C LEU A 40 13.46 -15.10 -7.20
N GLU A 41 14.65 -14.49 -7.11
CA GLU A 41 15.47 -14.14 -8.27
C GLU A 41 15.84 -15.35 -9.14
N ALA A 42 16.18 -16.49 -8.54
CA ALA A 42 16.50 -17.72 -9.28
C ALA A 42 15.30 -18.34 -10.02
N VAL A 43 14.07 -17.98 -9.63
CA VAL A 43 12.82 -18.40 -10.33
C VAL A 43 12.55 -17.56 -11.58
N SER A 44 13.30 -16.47 -11.80
CA SER A 44 13.28 -15.73 -13.07
C SER A 44 13.74 -16.62 -14.22
N GLY A 45 12.98 -16.67 -15.31
CA GLY A 45 13.37 -17.36 -16.54
C GLY A 45 12.91 -18.82 -16.59
N GLY A 46 11.81 -19.08 -17.30
CA GLY A 46 11.32 -20.41 -17.73
C GLY A 46 10.89 -21.40 -16.65
N ARG A 47 11.42 -21.30 -15.43
CA ARG A 47 11.25 -22.26 -14.31
C ARG A 47 10.05 -21.96 -13.41
N ALA A 48 9.29 -20.91 -13.71
CA ALA A 48 8.20 -20.40 -12.87
C ALA A 48 7.07 -21.43 -12.60
N ARG A 49 6.74 -22.28 -13.58
CA ARG A 49 5.70 -23.32 -13.43
C ARG A 49 6.03 -24.36 -12.35
N ALA A 50 7.32 -24.64 -12.13
CA ALA A 50 7.72 -25.63 -11.11
C ALA A 50 7.58 -25.10 -9.68
N VAL A 51 7.54 -23.78 -9.52
CA VAL A 51 7.48 -23.11 -8.22
C VAL A 51 6.08 -22.57 -7.93
N GLU A 52 5.17 -22.55 -8.91
CA GLU A 52 3.79 -22.08 -8.80
C GLU A 52 3.04 -22.63 -7.58
N LYS A 53 3.03 -23.96 -7.39
CA LYS A 53 2.38 -24.61 -6.25
C LYS A 53 3.05 -24.29 -4.91
N ALA A 54 4.35 -23.99 -4.91
CA ALA A 54 5.08 -23.59 -3.71
C ALA A 54 4.90 -22.08 -3.41
N ALA A 55 4.82 -21.23 -4.45
CA ALA A 55 4.48 -19.82 -4.35
C ALA A 55 3.07 -19.61 -3.76
N GLY A 56 2.11 -20.48 -4.12
CA GLY A 56 0.78 -20.47 -3.52
C GLY A 56 0.76 -20.71 -2.01
N ARG A 57 1.69 -21.52 -1.48
CA ARG A 57 1.84 -21.74 -0.02
C ARG A 57 2.68 -20.65 0.65
N LEU A 58 3.63 -20.09 -0.09
CA LEU A 58 4.53 -19.03 0.37
C LEU A 58 3.76 -17.74 0.66
N VAL A 59 2.81 -17.36 -0.20
CA VAL A 59 2.03 -16.13 -0.04
C VAL A 59 1.33 -16.07 1.33
N PRO A 60 0.50 -17.05 1.74
CA PRO A 60 -0.11 -17.06 3.08
C PRO A 60 0.93 -17.02 4.22
N ALA A 61 2.05 -17.73 4.09
CA ALA A 61 3.09 -17.76 5.12
C ALA A 61 3.79 -16.40 5.29
N LEU A 62 4.08 -15.71 4.17
CA LEU A 62 4.61 -14.34 4.19
C LEU A 62 3.67 -13.35 4.81
N LEU A 63 2.38 -13.59 4.66
CA LEU A 63 1.34 -12.73 5.20
C LEU A 63 1.07 -12.99 6.65
N SER A 64 1.14 -14.24 7.12
CA SER A 64 1.19 -14.53 8.54
C SER A 64 2.42 -13.89 9.16
N ALA A 65 3.60 -14.09 8.56
CA ALA A 65 4.84 -13.49 9.06
C ALA A 65 4.75 -11.96 9.11
N ALA A 66 4.26 -11.31 8.05
CA ALA A 66 4.05 -9.86 8.05
C ALA A 66 3.00 -9.44 9.10
N ARG A 67 1.88 -10.16 9.25
CA ARG A 67 0.80 -9.79 10.17
C ARG A 67 1.17 -9.99 11.64
N ASP A 68 1.79 -11.11 11.96
CA ASP A 68 2.17 -11.49 13.33
C ASP A 68 3.24 -10.54 13.88
N VAL A 69 4.08 -10.02 12.99
CA VAL A 69 5.29 -9.30 13.35
C VAL A 69 5.14 -7.79 13.14
N ALA A 70 4.40 -7.34 12.11
CA ALA A 70 4.31 -5.92 11.80
C ALA A 70 3.22 -5.19 12.62
N ARG A 71 2.23 -5.88 13.19
CA ARG A 71 1.10 -5.24 13.89
C ARG A 71 1.57 -4.40 15.09
N PRO A 72 2.54 -4.85 15.92
CA PRO A 72 3.18 -3.99 16.90
C PRO A 72 4.02 -2.88 16.24
N ALA A 73 4.71 -3.18 15.14
CA ALA A 73 5.66 -2.28 14.47
C ALA A 73 5.04 -1.05 13.79
N ALA A 74 3.94 -1.20 13.03
CA ALA A 74 3.20 -0.05 12.46
C ALA A 74 2.47 0.80 13.50
N HIS A 75 2.38 0.30 14.71
CA HIS A 75 1.81 1.01 15.85
C HIS A 75 2.90 1.58 16.77
N GLY A 76 4.18 1.53 16.34
CA GLY A 76 5.29 2.09 17.10
C GLY A 76 5.78 1.27 18.28
N CYS A 77 5.30 0.02 18.42
CA CYS A 77 5.60 -0.90 19.51
C CYS A 77 6.39 -2.14 19.07
N GLY A 78 6.89 -2.19 17.83
CA GLY A 78 7.62 -3.36 17.33
C GLY A 78 9.14 -3.23 17.45
N ASP A 79 9.80 -4.34 17.74
CA ASP A 79 11.25 -4.45 17.73
C ASP A 79 11.83 -4.29 16.31
N ALA A 80 13.10 -3.89 16.18
CA ALA A 80 13.74 -3.71 14.87
C ALA A 80 13.78 -5.01 14.05
N SER A 81 13.85 -6.17 14.71
CA SER A 81 13.69 -7.49 14.09
C SER A 81 12.34 -7.58 13.38
N ALA A 82 11.29 -7.09 14.02
CA ALA A 82 9.93 -7.20 13.53
C ALA A 82 9.70 -6.36 12.26
N VAL A 83 10.21 -5.13 12.25
CA VAL A 83 10.18 -4.26 11.07
C VAL A 83 10.90 -4.92 9.89
N SER A 84 12.10 -5.48 10.11
CA SER A 84 12.89 -6.10 9.03
C SER A 84 12.19 -7.31 8.40
N VAL A 85 11.54 -8.14 9.22
CA VAL A 85 10.75 -9.29 8.76
C VAL A 85 9.58 -8.83 7.88
N ALA A 86 8.87 -7.80 8.32
CA ALA A 86 7.74 -7.26 7.57
C ALA A 86 8.16 -6.62 6.23
N LEU A 87 9.27 -5.88 6.22
CA LEU A 87 9.85 -5.32 5.00
C LEU A 87 10.23 -6.41 4.00
N ALA A 88 10.97 -7.42 4.44
CA ALA A 88 11.40 -8.51 3.57
C ALA A 88 10.19 -9.33 3.05
N ALA A 89 9.12 -9.46 3.84
CA ALA A 89 7.87 -10.05 3.36
C ALA A 89 7.22 -9.21 2.26
N PHE A 90 7.14 -7.88 2.40
CA PHE A 90 6.59 -7.00 1.35
C PHE A 90 7.45 -6.95 0.10
N GLU A 91 8.77 -6.97 0.23
CA GLU A 91 9.70 -7.06 -0.91
C GLU A 91 9.48 -8.35 -1.69
N ALA A 92 9.36 -9.48 -0.99
CA ALA A 92 9.09 -10.78 -1.59
C ALA A 92 7.73 -10.81 -2.32
N LEU A 93 6.68 -10.24 -1.72
CA LEU A 93 5.37 -10.09 -2.36
C LEU A 93 5.43 -9.20 -3.60
N THR A 94 6.21 -8.12 -3.54
CA THR A 94 6.45 -7.22 -4.67
C THR A 94 7.18 -7.96 -5.81
N ALA A 95 8.18 -8.76 -5.49
CA ALA A 95 8.90 -9.58 -6.46
C ALA A 95 8.00 -10.65 -7.10
N LEU A 96 7.16 -11.33 -6.30
CA LEU A 96 6.21 -12.34 -6.77
C LEU A 96 5.12 -11.74 -7.68
N THR A 97 4.60 -10.56 -7.33
CA THR A 97 3.57 -9.88 -8.13
C THR A 97 4.11 -9.33 -9.44
N SER A 98 5.37 -8.88 -9.44
CA SER A 98 6.02 -8.31 -10.61
C SER A 98 6.34 -9.35 -11.71
N LYS A 99 6.35 -10.65 -11.36
CA LYS A 99 6.62 -11.73 -12.31
C LYS A 99 5.33 -12.27 -12.93
N ARG A 100 5.11 -11.95 -14.21
CA ARG A 100 3.96 -12.45 -14.99
C ARG A 100 3.89 -13.97 -15.12
N SER A 101 5.02 -14.66 -14.96
CA SER A 101 5.15 -16.11 -15.19
C SER A 101 4.71 -16.98 -14.01
N VAL A 102 4.46 -16.39 -12.84
CA VAL A 102 4.00 -17.14 -11.66
C VAL A 102 2.48 -17.06 -11.62
N GLU A 103 1.74 -18.12 -11.93
CA GLU A 103 0.30 -18.12 -11.71
C GLU A 103 0.03 -18.22 -10.20
N LEU A 104 -0.80 -17.31 -9.68
CA LEU A 104 -1.26 -17.37 -8.29
C LEU A 104 -2.71 -17.84 -8.35
N GLY A 105 -3.08 -18.79 -7.49
CA GLY A 105 -4.48 -19.17 -7.34
C GLY A 105 -5.34 -17.95 -6.94
N ASN A 106 -6.64 -18.02 -7.22
CA ASN A 106 -7.56 -16.89 -7.01
C ASN A 106 -7.58 -16.39 -5.55
N SER A 107 -7.41 -17.30 -4.58
CA SER A 107 -7.33 -16.97 -3.16
C SER A 107 -6.02 -16.28 -2.80
N GLU A 108 -4.90 -16.76 -3.34
CA GLU A 108 -3.56 -16.27 -3.06
C GLU A 108 -3.35 -14.90 -3.70
N ALA A 109 -3.79 -14.72 -4.94
CA ALA A 109 -3.75 -13.45 -5.64
C ALA A 109 -4.60 -12.37 -4.94
N GLY A 110 -5.79 -12.74 -4.46
CA GLY A 110 -6.57 -11.87 -3.59
C GLY A 110 -5.80 -11.49 -2.34
N THR A 111 -5.18 -12.46 -1.68
CA THR A 111 -4.44 -12.22 -0.44
C THR A 111 -3.24 -11.30 -0.64
N VAL A 112 -2.49 -11.40 -1.76
CA VAL A 112 -1.40 -10.45 -2.06
C VAL A 112 -1.92 -9.02 -2.30
N LEU A 113 -3.11 -8.89 -2.89
CA LEU A 113 -3.75 -7.59 -3.15
C LEU A 113 -4.31 -6.95 -1.87
N VAL A 114 -4.81 -7.75 -0.92
CA VAL A 114 -5.36 -7.21 0.34
C VAL A 114 -4.31 -6.97 1.39
N ALA A 115 -3.31 -7.83 1.47
CA ALA A 115 -2.41 -7.90 2.60
C ALA A 115 -1.73 -6.58 3.00
N PRO A 116 -1.21 -5.78 2.05
CA PRO A 116 -0.54 -4.54 2.41
C PRO A 116 -1.46 -3.50 3.05
N GLY A 117 -2.77 -3.55 2.78
CA GLY A 117 -3.74 -2.68 3.43
C GLY A 117 -4.51 -3.32 4.57
N LEU A 118 -4.68 -4.65 4.59
CA LEU A 118 -5.16 -5.42 5.77
C LEU A 118 -4.27 -5.21 6.99
N PHE A 119 -2.98 -5.02 6.74
CA PHE A 119 -2.03 -4.56 7.74
C PHE A 119 -2.53 -3.34 8.53
N TYR A 120 -3.25 -2.45 7.86
CA TYR A 120 -3.76 -1.19 8.37
C TYR A 120 -5.27 -1.19 8.66
N LEU A 121 -5.96 -2.32 8.46
CA LEU A 121 -7.40 -2.49 8.77
C LEU A 121 -7.67 -2.96 10.21
N GLY A 122 -6.62 -3.17 11.02
CA GLY A 122 -6.73 -3.44 12.46
C GLY A 122 -7.11 -2.20 13.29
N PRO A 123 -7.30 -2.34 14.61
CA PRO A 123 -7.47 -1.18 15.49
C PRO A 123 -6.24 -0.28 15.35
N LEU A 124 -6.48 0.93 14.83
CA LEU A 124 -5.44 1.93 14.62
C LEU A 124 -4.85 2.35 15.97
N PRO A 125 -3.54 2.68 16.02
CA PRO A 125 -2.95 3.17 17.25
C PRO A 125 -3.65 4.48 17.60
N ASP A 126 -3.89 4.70 18.89
CA ASP A 126 -4.37 6.00 19.32
C ASP A 126 -3.33 7.09 18.93
N PRO A 127 -3.76 8.35 18.76
CA PRO A 127 -2.86 9.39 18.29
C PRO A 127 -1.67 9.68 19.23
N VAL A 128 -1.73 9.29 20.51
CA VAL A 128 -0.62 9.46 21.46
C VAL A 128 0.45 8.41 21.21
N THR A 129 0.04 7.14 21.08
CA THR A 129 0.94 6.03 20.73
C THR A 129 1.61 6.26 19.37
N ALA A 130 0.84 6.73 18.38
CA ALA A 130 1.39 7.10 17.07
C ALA A 130 2.37 8.29 17.16
N ALA A 131 2.10 9.29 18.01
CA ALA A 131 3.00 10.43 18.18
C ALA A 131 4.32 10.02 18.85
N ALA A 132 4.27 9.13 19.84
CA ALA A 132 5.48 8.57 20.44
C ALA A 132 6.34 7.82 19.40
N ALA A 133 5.69 7.04 18.52
CA ALA A 133 6.36 6.33 17.43
C ALA A 133 7.02 7.28 16.42
N LEU A 134 6.32 8.33 16.02
CA LEU A 134 6.82 9.29 15.03
C LEU A 134 7.83 10.29 15.62
N SER A 135 7.91 10.40 16.95
CA SER A 135 8.89 11.24 17.63
C SER A 135 10.29 10.61 17.66
N ASP A 136 10.37 9.29 17.54
CA ASP A 136 11.62 8.55 17.42
C ASP A 136 12.00 8.43 15.94
N PRO A 137 13.14 8.98 15.50
CA PRO A 137 13.54 8.98 14.10
C PRO A 137 13.72 7.56 13.52
N ILE A 138 14.14 6.59 14.34
CA ILE A 138 14.33 5.19 13.90
C ILE A 138 12.97 4.56 13.62
N ARG A 139 12.00 4.78 14.51
CA ARG A 139 10.63 4.27 14.36
C ARG A 139 9.88 4.98 13.24
N ALA A 140 10.07 6.29 13.07
CA ALA A 140 9.51 7.04 11.94
C ALA A 140 10.04 6.51 10.59
N ALA A 141 11.35 6.26 10.47
CA ALA A 141 11.94 5.67 9.27
C ALA A 141 11.41 4.26 8.99
N ALA A 142 11.23 3.43 10.03
CA ALA A 142 10.62 2.11 9.92
C ALA A 142 9.16 2.17 9.42
N CYS A 143 8.34 3.07 9.97
CA CYS A 143 6.97 3.29 9.54
C CYS A 143 6.90 3.72 8.07
N GLN A 144 7.76 4.66 7.66
CA GLN A 144 7.87 5.11 6.27
C GLN A 144 8.26 3.95 5.33
N ALA A 145 9.24 3.16 5.72
CA ALA A 145 9.72 2.03 4.91
C ALA A 145 8.61 0.99 4.71
N LEU A 146 7.90 0.61 5.79
CA LEU A 146 6.79 -0.34 5.73
C LEU A 146 5.65 0.17 4.85
N PHE A 147 5.29 1.44 5.00
CA PHE A 147 4.26 2.07 4.18
C PHE A 147 4.64 2.08 2.69
N SER A 148 5.89 2.40 2.39
CA SER A 148 6.40 2.45 1.01
C SER A 148 6.50 1.06 0.38
N ALA A 149 6.92 0.06 1.15
CA ALA A 149 6.95 -1.33 0.71
C ALA A 149 5.52 -1.86 0.44
N ALA A 150 4.57 -1.54 1.31
CA ALA A 150 3.17 -1.87 1.12
C ALA A 150 2.57 -1.22 -0.15
N ALA A 151 2.84 0.08 -0.36
CA ALA A 151 2.42 0.80 -1.57
C ALA A 151 3.04 0.18 -2.83
N SER A 152 4.33 -0.17 -2.79
CA SER A 152 5.03 -0.82 -3.91
C SER A 152 4.44 -2.18 -4.26
N ALA A 153 4.09 -2.99 -3.24
CA ALA A 153 3.45 -4.29 -3.44
C ALA A 153 2.08 -4.15 -4.11
N ILE A 154 1.23 -3.23 -3.64
CA ILE A 154 -0.07 -2.94 -4.27
C ILE A 154 0.17 -2.46 -5.71
N ARG A 155 1.08 -1.50 -5.90
CA ARG A 155 1.41 -0.94 -7.23
C ARG A 155 1.84 -2.03 -8.20
N ALA A 156 2.72 -2.94 -7.80
CA ALA A 156 3.17 -4.06 -8.61
C ALA A 156 2.01 -5.02 -8.95
N ALA A 157 1.15 -5.32 -7.97
CA ALA A 157 -0.01 -6.17 -8.18
C ALA A 157 -1.00 -5.53 -9.16
N LEU A 158 -1.33 -4.23 -9.01
CA LEU A 158 -2.06 -3.48 -10.03
C LEU A 158 -1.36 -3.60 -11.39
N LYS A 159 -0.03 -3.41 -11.38
CA LYS A 159 0.75 -3.31 -12.60
C LYS A 159 0.66 -4.55 -13.48
N PHE A 160 0.89 -5.69 -12.86
CA PHE A 160 1.17 -6.96 -13.54
C PHE A 160 0.07 -8.01 -13.39
N ARG A 161 -0.87 -7.86 -12.43
CA ARG A 161 -1.93 -8.84 -12.11
C ARG A 161 -3.33 -8.30 -12.43
N ARG A 162 -3.57 -7.99 -13.71
CA ARG A 162 -4.79 -7.27 -14.14
C ARG A 162 -6.07 -8.08 -13.93
N ALA A 163 -6.04 -9.38 -14.23
CA ALA A 163 -7.22 -10.25 -14.12
C ALA A 163 -7.62 -10.43 -12.65
N GLU A 164 -6.62 -10.62 -11.79
CA GLU A 164 -6.77 -10.78 -10.35
C GLU A 164 -7.24 -9.48 -9.71
N THR A 165 -6.63 -8.34 -10.07
CA THR A 165 -7.04 -7.00 -9.63
C THR A 165 -8.52 -6.75 -9.94
N ARG A 166 -8.96 -7.12 -11.14
CA ARG A 166 -10.37 -6.98 -11.54
C ARG A 166 -11.30 -7.84 -10.70
N ARG A 167 -10.91 -9.08 -10.38
CA ARG A 167 -11.71 -9.99 -9.55
C ARG A 167 -11.76 -9.56 -8.08
N GLN A 168 -10.69 -8.95 -7.59
CA GLN A 168 -10.46 -8.64 -6.18
C GLN A 168 -10.52 -7.13 -5.90
N MET A 169 -11.31 -6.40 -6.69
CA MET A 169 -11.33 -4.94 -6.65
C MET A 169 -11.75 -4.37 -5.29
N VAL A 170 -12.74 -4.98 -4.66
CA VAL A 170 -13.21 -4.60 -3.32
C VAL A 170 -12.06 -4.63 -2.32
N LEU A 171 -11.21 -5.65 -2.41
CA LEU A 171 -10.08 -5.83 -1.50
C LEU A 171 -8.98 -4.80 -1.76
N VAL A 172 -8.72 -4.47 -3.03
CA VAL A 172 -7.80 -3.37 -3.39
C VAL A 172 -8.33 -2.04 -2.83
N THR A 173 -9.62 -1.75 -3.00
CA THR A 173 -10.23 -0.53 -2.45
C THR A 173 -10.11 -0.47 -0.94
N GLN A 174 -10.41 -1.57 -0.24
CA GLN A 174 -10.25 -1.68 1.22
C GLN A 174 -8.79 -1.47 1.65
N SER A 175 -7.83 -1.97 0.88
CA SER A 175 -6.41 -1.77 1.17
C SER A 175 -6.02 -0.29 1.10
N LEU A 176 -6.43 0.40 0.04
CA LEU A 176 -6.14 1.82 -0.14
C LEU A 176 -6.80 2.66 0.95
N GLN A 177 -8.04 2.32 1.33
CA GLN A 177 -8.73 2.93 2.47
C GLN A 177 -7.96 2.75 3.79
N GLY A 178 -7.48 1.53 4.07
CA GLY A 178 -6.66 1.27 5.26
C GLY A 178 -5.41 2.13 5.31
N MET A 179 -4.70 2.22 4.18
CA MET A 179 -3.49 3.06 4.06
C MET A 179 -3.79 4.55 4.25
N LEU A 180 -4.87 5.08 3.65
CA LEU A 180 -5.29 6.47 3.85
C LEU A 180 -5.68 6.77 5.30
N ARG A 181 -6.36 5.84 5.98
CA ARG A 181 -6.72 5.99 7.40
C ARG A 181 -5.49 6.09 8.29
N VAL A 182 -4.47 5.28 8.03
CA VAL A 182 -3.19 5.34 8.76
C VAL A 182 -2.48 6.64 8.49
N LEU A 183 -2.44 7.08 7.24
CA LEU A 183 -1.86 8.38 6.88
C LEU A 183 -2.56 9.54 7.62
N GLY A 184 -3.90 9.51 7.71
CA GLY A 184 -4.66 10.49 8.50
C GLY A 184 -4.33 10.43 9.99
N ARG A 185 -4.12 9.24 10.56
CA ARG A 185 -3.68 9.10 11.96
C ARG A 185 -2.27 9.62 12.18
N PHE A 186 -1.36 9.35 11.26
CA PHE A 186 0.00 9.89 11.29
C PHE A 186 0.00 11.42 11.21
N ALA A 187 -0.90 12.04 10.44
CA ALA A 187 -1.04 13.49 10.41
C ALA A 187 -1.51 14.08 11.75
N ILE A 188 -2.48 13.43 12.40
CA ILE A 188 -2.93 13.84 13.75
C ILE A 188 -1.77 13.70 14.75
N ALA A 189 -1.05 12.59 14.67
CA ALA A 189 0.10 12.31 15.53
C ALA A 189 1.25 13.29 15.30
N SER A 190 1.57 13.64 14.06
CA SER A 190 2.63 14.60 13.74
C SER A 190 2.35 16.00 14.29
N GLY A 191 1.07 16.40 14.38
CA GLY A 191 0.68 17.65 15.03
C GLY A 191 0.89 17.67 16.54
N ARG A 192 1.17 16.50 17.15
CA ARG A 192 1.48 16.34 18.59
C ARG A 192 2.97 16.15 18.85
N CYS A 193 3.78 15.98 17.81
CA CYS A 193 5.23 15.84 17.92
C CYS A 193 5.90 17.23 17.97
N THR A 194 7.13 17.29 18.48
CA THR A 194 7.96 18.49 18.33
C THR A 194 8.37 18.68 16.87
N ALA A 195 8.66 19.92 16.45
CA ALA A 195 9.03 20.20 15.05
C ALA A 195 10.30 19.44 14.59
N GLU A 196 11.17 19.06 15.53
CA GLU A 196 12.45 18.36 15.27
C GLU A 196 12.29 16.84 15.09
N SER A 197 11.10 16.28 15.37
CA SER A 197 10.83 14.84 15.33
C SER A 197 10.95 14.17 13.96
N GLY A 198 10.94 14.93 12.87
CA GLY A 198 10.84 14.38 11.51
C GLY A 198 9.47 13.76 11.18
N ALA A 199 8.49 13.81 12.10
CA ALA A 199 7.18 13.20 11.92
C ALA A 199 6.46 13.69 10.66
N ALA A 200 6.47 15.00 10.41
CA ALA A 200 5.87 15.60 9.23
C ALA A 200 6.51 15.09 7.91
N ALA A 201 7.84 14.92 7.90
CA ALA A 201 8.56 14.38 6.74
C ALA A 201 8.19 12.90 6.49
N CYS A 202 8.05 12.10 7.55
CA CYS A 202 7.55 10.73 7.45
C CYS A 202 6.14 10.68 6.84
N VAL A 203 5.21 11.54 7.29
CA VAL A 203 3.85 11.62 6.71
C VAL A 203 3.90 12.02 5.24
N ALA A 204 4.70 13.02 4.89
CA ALA A 204 4.87 13.46 3.50
C ALA A 204 5.42 12.35 2.59
N ALA A 205 6.41 11.59 3.06
CA ALA A 205 6.97 10.46 2.33
C ALA A 205 5.94 9.32 2.16
N CYS A 206 5.16 9.01 3.19
CA CYS A 206 4.08 8.02 3.09
C CYS A 206 3.02 8.47 2.06
N ALA A 207 2.62 9.74 2.09
CA ALA A 207 1.70 10.32 1.12
C ALA A 207 2.26 10.23 -0.32
N ALA A 208 3.55 10.51 -0.50
CA ALA A 208 4.22 10.41 -1.79
C ALA A 208 4.21 8.97 -2.34
N SER A 209 4.36 7.95 -1.48
CA SER A 209 4.27 6.55 -1.88
C SER A 209 2.90 6.16 -2.44
N MET A 210 1.81 6.81 -2.00
CA MET A 210 0.47 6.59 -2.56
C MET A 210 0.34 7.07 -4.01
N ARG A 211 1.07 8.11 -4.42
CA ARG A 211 1.00 8.69 -5.77
C ARG A 211 1.25 7.64 -6.85
N GLY A 212 2.26 6.80 -6.66
CA GLY A 212 2.57 5.73 -7.61
C GLY A 212 1.46 4.68 -7.73
N VAL A 213 0.71 4.45 -6.65
CA VAL A 213 -0.43 3.52 -6.64
C VAL A 213 -1.61 4.13 -7.39
N TYR A 214 -1.95 5.39 -7.11
CA TYR A 214 -3.05 6.10 -7.75
C TYR A 214 -2.81 6.37 -9.24
N ALA A 215 -1.57 6.62 -9.66
CA ALA A 215 -1.22 6.69 -11.09
C ALA A 215 -1.46 5.35 -11.81
N GLU A 216 -1.17 4.22 -11.16
CA GLU A 216 -1.47 2.89 -11.73
C GLU A 216 -2.99 2.58 -11.72
N VAL A 217 -3.76 3.16 -10.79
CA VAL A 217 -5.24 3.10 -10.82
C VAL A 217 -5.78 3.85 -12.04
N GLU A 218 -5.29 5.07 -12.28
CA GLU A 218 -5.68 5.89 -13.44
C GLU A 218 -5.32 5.23 -14.77
N ALA A 219 -4.11 4.69 -14.89
CA ALA A 219 -3.68 3.91 -16.06
C ALA A 219 -4.60 2.69 -16.34
N ARG A 220 -5.43 2.29 -15.37
CA ARG A 220 -6.39 1.19 -15.45
C ARG A 220 -7.83 1.66 -15.29
N LYS A 221 -8.15 2.88 -15.72
CA LYS A 221 -9.50 3.47 -15.56
C LYS A 221 -10.65 2.57 -15.99
N ALA A 222 -10.48 1.74 -17.02
CA ALA A 222 -11.51 0.80 -17.47
C ALA A 222 -11.95 -0.22 -16.40
N ILE A 223 -11.06 -0.55 -15.45
CA ILE A 223 -11.33 -1.48 -14.36
C ILE A 223 -11.83 -0.71 -13.12
N PHE A 224 -11.28 0.48 -12.88
CA PHE A 224 -11.48 1.24 -11.65
C PHE A 224 -12.61 2.29 -11.71
N SER A 225 -13.15 2.63 -12.89
CA SER A 225 -14.14 3.70 -13.05
C SER A 225 -15.34 3.58 -12.10
N LYS A 226 -15.83 2.37 -11.86
CA LYS A 226 -16.95 2.12 -10.93
C LYS A 226 -16.62 2.35 -9.46
N TYR A 227 -15.35 2.22 -9.08
CA TYR A 227 -14.87 2.34 -7.70
C TYR A 227 -14.19 3.69 -7.44
N ALA A 228 -13.87 4.42 -8.50
CA ALA A 228 -13.19 5.70 -8.44
C ALA A 228 -13.88 6.76 -7.58
N PRO A 229 -15.22 6.89 -7.60
CA PRO A 229 -15.92 7.86 -6.75
C PRO A 229 -15.74 7.56 -5.25
N HIS A 230 -15.70 6.28 -4.87
CA HIS A 230 -15.48 5.85 -3.49
C HIS A 230 -14.05 6.16 -3.04
N LEU A 231 -13.06 5.78 -3.85
CA LEU A 231 -11.65 6.08 -3.59
C LEU A 231 -11.37 7.59 -3.51
N MET A 232 -12.06 8.37 -4.34
CA MET A 232 -12.00 9.83 -4.33
C MET A 232 -12.64 10.41 -3.07
N ALA A 233 -13.80 9.87 -2.65
CA ALA A 233 -14.47 10.28 -1.44
C ALA A 233 -13.59 10.06 -0.20
N ASP A 234 -12.99 8.88 -0.08
CA ASP A 234 -12.09 8.54 1.03
C ASP A 234 -10.87 9.48 1.05
N LEU A 235 -10.26 9.73 -0.11
CA LEU A 235 -9.14 10.65 -0.23
C LEU A 235 -9.52 12.06 0.24
N LEU A 236 -10.66 12.59 -0.22
CA LEU A 236 -11.15 13.92 0.15
C LEU A 236 -11.43 14.05 1.64
N VAL A 237 -12.05 13.03 2.24
CA VAL A 237 -12.31 12.95 3.67
C VAL A 237 -11.02 13.11 4.48
N HIS A 238 -9.94 12.44 4.05
CA HIS A 238 -8.65 12.53 4.73
C HIS A 238 -7.90 13.85 4.44
N MET A 239 -8.05 14.43 3.25
CA MET A 239 -7.47 15.74 2.91
C MET A 239 -8.12 16.89 3.68
N VAL A 240 -9.45 16.88 3.78
CA VAL A 240 -10.24 17.95 4.41
C VAL A 240 -10.32 17.78 5.93
N GLY A 241 -10.17 16.56 6.43
CA GLY A 241 -10.40 16.21 7.83
C GLY A 241 -11.89 16.10 8.14
N THR A 242 -12.26 15.11 8.95
CA THR A 242 -13.60 15.00 9.56
C THR A 242 -13.57 15.52 10.98
N SER A 243 -14.73 15.90 11.52
CA SER A 243 -14.92 16.37 12.89
C SER A 243 -14.17 15.50 13.91
N GLY A 244 -13.00 15.98 14.36
CA GLY A 244 -12.13 15.29 15.32
C GLY A 244 -10.73 14.90 14.82
N GLY A 245 -10.39 15.11 13.54
CA GLY A 245 -9.05 14.87 12.99
C GLY A 245 -8.39 16.13 12.42
N ALA A 246 -7.08 16.25 12.60
CA ALA A 246 -6.27 17.24 11.89
C ALA A 246 -6.26 16.89 10.39
N PRO A 247 -6.55 17.86 9.51
CA PRO A 247 -6.60 17.60 8.08
C PRO A 247 -5.19 17.39 7.52
N LEU A 248 -5.02 16.46 6.57
CA LEU A 248 -3.75 16.30 5.86
C LEU A 248 -3.37 17.57 5.07
N SER A 249 -4.34 18.44 4.78
CA SER A 249 -4.09 19.78 4.22
C SER A 249 -3.24 20.69 5.11
N ALA A 250 -3.18 20.44 6.42
CA ALA A 250 -2.31 21.17 7.34
C ALA A 250 -0.81 20.83 7.15
N LEU A 251 -0.50 19.76 6.42
CA LEU A 251 0.87 19.35 6.08
C LEU A 251 1.08 19.59 4.58
N PRO A 252 1.75 20.68 4.18
CA PRO A 252 1.81 21.12 2.77
C PRO A 252 2.31 20.03 1.81
N ASP A 253 3.39 19.33 2.18
CA ASP A 253 4.00 18.31 1.32
C ASP A 253 3.12 17.06 1.18
N ALA A 254 2.53 16.61 2.29
CA ALA A 254 1.57 15.49 2.27
C ALA A 254 0.32 15.86 1.47
N SER A 255 -0.19 17.09 1.63
CA SER A 255 -1.31 17.61 0.87
C SER A 255 -1.01 17.70 -0.62
N ALA A 256 0.20 18.09 -1.01
CA ALA A 256 0.60 18.16 -2.41
C ALA A 256 0.62 16.77 -3.05
N ALA A 257 1.20 15.78 -2.37
CA ALA A 257 1.23 14.39 -2.82
C ALA A 257 -0.18 13.78 -2.97
N LEU A 258 -1.08 14.04 -2.00
CA LEU A 258 -2.47 13.56 -2.07
C LEU A 258 -3.30 14.30 -3.11
N ARG A 259 -3.04 15.60 -3.33
CA ARG A 259 -3.70 16.35 -4.41
C ARG A 259 -3.42 15.69 -5.77
N GLU A 260 -2.18 15.24 -6.01
CA GLU A 260 -1.87 14.47 -7.23
C GLU A 260 -2.62 13.14 -7.30
N CYS A 261 -2.79 12.42 -6.19
CA CYS A 261 -3.64 11.23 -6.14
C CYS A 261 -5.09 11.57 -6.52
N GLY A 262 -5.61 12.70 -6.04
CA GLY A 262 -6.96 13.18 -6.37
C GLY A 262 -7.12 13.50 -7.85
N LEU A 263 -6.10 14.10 -8.48
CA LEU A 263 -6.11 14.36 -9.92
C LEU A 263 -6.16 13.06 -10.73
N CYS A 264 -5.38 12.04 -10.36
CA CYS A 264 -5.47 10.70 -10.98
C CYS A 264 -6.88 10.10 -10.87
N MET A 265 -7.55 10.32 -9.72
CA MET A 265 -8.92 9.87 -9.53
C MET A 265 -9.93 10.67 -10.35
N LEU A 266 -9.74 11.98 -10.53
CA LEU A 266 -10.58 12.79 -11.43
C LEU A 266 -10.50 12.28 -12.87
N GLY A 267 -9.30 11.94 -13.36
CA GLY A 267 -9.11 11.32 -14.68
C GLY A 267 -9.79 9.95 -14.83
N THR A 268 -10.09 9.30 -13.71
CA THR A 268 -10.75 7.99 -13.65
C THR A 268 -12.27 8.08 -13.49
N CYS A 269 -12.77 9.13 -12.83
CA CYS A 269 -14.20 9.36 -12.62
C CYS A 269 -14.88 9.84 -13.91
N GLY A 270 -16.08 9.33 -14.20
CA GLY A 270 -16.91 9.88 -15.25
C GLY A 270 -17.60 11.19 -14.82
N PRO A 271 -18.14 11.95 -15.78
CA PRO A 271 -18.79 13.24 -15.51
C PRO A 271 -20.04 13.08 -14.63
N ARG A 272 -20.77 11.97 -14.80
CA ARG A 272 -21.98 11.67 -14.02
C ARG A 272 -21.62 11.43 -12.55
N GLU A 273 -20.58 10.65 -12.29
CA GLU A 273 -20.13 10.36 -10.94
C GLU A 273 -19.64 11.62 -10.23
N LEU A 274 -18.87 12.47 -10.93
CA LEU A 274 -18.43 13.75 -10.37
C LEU A 274 -19.60 14.70 -10.05
N GLN A 275 -20.62 14.73 -10.90
CA GLN A 275 -21.83 15.51 -10.65
C GLN A 275 -22.58 14.98 -9.43
N GLN A 276 -22.69 13.65 -9.28
CA GLN A 276 -23.30 13.02 -8.11
C GLN A 276 -22.52 13.34 -6.83
N MET A 277 -21.19 13.28 -6.86
CA MET A 277 -20.34 13.64 -5.71
C MET A 277 -20.54 15.11 -5.32
N HIS A 278 -20.56 16.02 -6.30
CA HIS A 278 -20.80 17.44 -6.06
C HIS A 278 -22.18 17.69 -5.42
N ALA A 279 -23.23 17.03 -5.93
CA ALA A 279 -24.58 17.12 -5.37
C ALA A 279 -24.64 16.55 -3.93
N THR A 280 -23.93 15.45 -3.67
CA THR A 280 -23.92 14.80 -2.35
C THR A 280 -23.21 15.65 -1.30
N TYR A 281 -22.08 16.26 -1.63
CA TYR A 281 -21.35 17.10 -0.68
C TYR A 281 -21.99 18.48 -0.49
N GLY A 282 -22.67 19.00 -1.51
CA GLY A 282 -23.18 20.37 -1.50
C GLY A 282 -22.05 21.40 -1.70
N SER A 283 -22.39 22.54 -2.30
CA SER A 283 -21.42 23.55 -2.75
C SER A 283 -20.69 24.28 -1.62
N GLN A 284 -21.28 24.33 -0.42
CA GLN A 284 -20.73 25.05 0.73
C GLN A 284 -20.03 24.15 1.75
N SER A 285 -20.07 22.83 1.59
CA SER A 285 -19.33 21.95 2.50
C SER A 285 -17.84 21.99 2.18
N ALA A 286 -17.01 21.73 3.20
CA ALA A 286 -15.56 21.68 3.01
C ALA A 286 -15.15 20.61 1.98
N LEU A 287 -15.87 19.48 1.90
CA LEU A 287 -15.68 18.45 0.88
C LEU A 287 -16.08 18.96 -0.52
N GLY A 288 -17.20 19.69 -0.63
CA GLY A 288 -17.64 20.31 -1.88
C GLY A 288 -16.66 21.36 -2.40
N VAL A 289 -16.14 22.20 -1.52
CA VAL A 289 -15.10 23.20 -1.83
C VAL A 289 -13.80 22.53 -2.27
N ALA A 290 -13.36 21.49 -1.57
CA ALA A 290 -12.15 20.74 -1.94
C ALA A 290 -12.30 20.03 -3.29
N LEU A 291 -13.45 19.40 -3.55
CA LEU A 291 -13.75 18.77 -4.84
C LEU A 291 -13.76 19.80 -5.97
N ALA A 292 -14.38 20.97 -5.75
CA ALA A 292 -14.40 22.05 -6.74
C ALA A 292 -12.99 22.57 -7.04
N ALA A 293 -12.17 22.81 -6.01
CA ALA A 293 -10.79 23.25 -6.17
C ALA A 293 -9.96 22.23 -6.97
N MET A 294 -10.06 20.93 -6.64
CA MET A 294 -9.36 19.88 -7.40
C MET A 294 -9.82 19.81 -8.85
N ARG A 295 -11.11 20.00 -9.12
CA ARG A 295 -11.63 20.03 -10.49
C ARG A 295 -11.04 21.20 -11.27
N THR A 296 -10.99 22.39 -10.68
CA THR A 296 -10.35 23.55 -11.31
C THR A 296 -8.87 23.29 -11.59
N ASP A 297 -8.15 22.67 -10.66
CA ASP A 297 -6.75 22.29 -10.87
C ASP A 297 -6.57 21.25 -11.99
N PHE A 298 -7.46 20.26 -12.06
CA PHE A 298 -7.48 19.26 -13.12
C PHE A 298 -7.74 19.91 -14.49
N GLU A 299 -8.77 20.75 -14.59
CA GLU A 299 -9.08 21.49 -15.82
C GLU A 299 -7.91 22.37 -16.26
N ARG A 300 -7.18 23.01 -15.33
CA ARG A 300 -5.97 23.79 -15.64
C ARG A 300 -4.84 22.93 -16.21
N ARG A 301 -4.60 21.74 -15.64
CA ARG A 301 -3.51 20.84 -16.06
C ARG A 301 -3.80 20.15 -17.39
N HIS A 302 -5.05 19.74 -17.61
CA HIS A 302 -5.45 18.98 -18.80
C HIS A 302 -6.06 19.86 -19.92
N LYS A 303 -6.12 21.20 -19.74
CA LYS A 303 -6.64 22.15 -20.75
C LYS A 303 -5.95 22.05 -22.12
N PHE A 304 -4.73 21.52 -22.16
CA PHE A 304 -3.89 21.45 -23.36
C PHE A 304 -3.58 20.01 -23.82
N GLU A 305 -4.03 18.97 -23.11
CA GLU A 305 -3.87 17.59 -23.56
C GLU A 305 -4.88 17.29 -24.68
N GLY A 306 -4.46 17.48 -25.93
CA GLY A 306 -5.29 17.26 -27.12
C GLY A 306 -5.31 18.44 -28.11
N LYS A 307 -4.58 19.52 -27.82
CA LYS A 307 -4.27 20.58 -28.79
C LYS A 307 -2.77 20.59 -29.09
N VAL A 308 -2.31 19.56 -29.79
CA VAL A 308 -1.07 19.57 -30.57
C VAL A 308 -1.38 18.97 -31.93
#